data_AF-A0A8J1ZQ29-F1
#
_entry.id   AF-A0A8J1ZQ29-F1
#
_cell.length_a   1.000
_cell.length_b   1.000
_cell.length_c   1.000
_cell.angle_alpha   90.00
_cell.angle_beta   90.00
_cell.angle_gamma   90.00
#
_symmetry.space_group_name_H-M   'P 1'
#
loop_
_entity.id
_entity.type
_entity.pdbx_description
1 polymer ?
#
loop_
_entity_poly.entity_id
_entity_poly.type
_entity_poly.pdbx_seq_one_letter_code
_entity_poly.pdbx_strand_id
1 'polypeptide(L)'
;MRNTLLDRQHRTLAGEMATRYAREELGLPVANVMAPHRLEEWKRNCEALKRAAEKNNGKVAAGEDCLETIFPKNKKFKRGTEVDRTGTIGVVCLDAEGHLPAVTSTGGAGFEIPGRVSDSATCFSNFANSECAVACTGIGEHIIEDGAAVKTHTRVVDGMPLQKAVRELLHWRNQ
;
A
#
# COMPACT_ATOMS: atom_id res chain seq x y z
N MET A 1 7.38 12.52 2.73
CA MET A 1 8.57 11.65 2.55
C MET A 1 9.73 12.39 1.88
N ARG A 2 9.53 13.04 0.71
CA ARG A 2 10.61 13.68 -0.08
C ARG A 2 11.52 14.67 0.68
N ASN A 3 10.97 15.55 1.51
CA ASN A 3 11.74 16.67 2.06
C ASN A 3 12.63 16.33 3.27
N THR A 4 12.63 15.08 3.78
CA THR A 4 13.10 14.87 5.16
C THR A 4 13.99 13.67 5.46
N LEU A 5 14.13 12.72 4.53
CA LEU A 5 14.97 11.53 4.73
C LEU A 5 16.25 11.55 3.86
N LEU A 6 16.41 12.55 2.99
CA LEU A 6 17.56 12.64 2.10
C LEU A 6 18.84 13.05 2.85
N ASP A 7 18.72 13.95 3.83
CA ASP A 7 19.87 14.51 4.57
C ASP A 7 20.11 13.86 5.94
N ARG A 8 19.40 12.78 6.27
CA ARG A 8 19.42 12.14 7.60
C ARG A 8 19.77 10.65 7.49
N GLN A 9 20.34 10.07 8.56
CA GLN A 9 20.67 8.64 8.61
C GLN A 9 19.44 7.73 8.57
N HIS A 10 18.28 8.20 9.04
CA HIS A 10 17.05 7.41 9.06
C HIS A 10 16.33 7.50 7.71
N ARG A 11 15.78 6.37 7.26
CA ARG A 11 15.08 6.25 5.97
C ARG A 11 13.57 5.97 6.10
N THR A 12 13.09 5.65 7.31
CA THR A 12 11.68 5.37 7.57
C THR A 12 11.31 5.86 8.96
N LEU A 13 10.16 6.54 9.07
CA LEU A 13 9.53 6.92 10.33
C LEU A 13 8.08 6.41 10.32
N ALA A 14 7.55 6.00 11.47
CA ALA A 14 6.19 5.49 11.60
C ALA A 14 5.50 5.96 12.88
N GLY A 15 4.17 5.84 12.90
CA GLY A 15 3.34 6.11 14.07
C GLY A 15 3.43 7.55 14.59
N GLU A 16 3.37 7.70 15.91
CA GLU A 16 3.37 9.00 16.59
C GLU A 16 4.63 9.82 16.28
N MET A 17 5.79 9.15 16.15
CA MET A 17 7.04 9.83 15.86
C MET A 17 7.02 10.50 14.48
N ALA A 18 6.46 9.83 13.46
CA ALA A 18 6.29 10.42 12.13
C ALA A 18 5.35 11.64 12.15
N THR A 19 4.27 11.56 12.93
CA THR A 19 3.30 12.67 13.09
C THR A 19 3.93 13.87 13.78
N ARG A 20 4.61 13.63 14.91
CA ARG A 20 5.32 14.67 15.65
C ARG A 20 6.36 15.35 14.77
N TYR A 21 7.13 14.56 14.04
CA TYR A 21 8.15 15.06 13.12
C TYR A 21 7.55 15.92 12.00
N ALA A 22 6.45 15.48 11.37
CA ALA A 22 5.75 16.25 10.35
C ALA A 22 5.24 17.60 10.90
N ARG A 23 4.76 17.63 12.14
CA ARG A 23 4.25 18.86 12.76
C ARG A 23 5.38 19.80 13.20
N GLU A 24 6.32 19.28 13.96
CA GLU A 24 7.31 20.09 14.70
C GLU A 24 8.50 20.48 13.83
N GLU A 25 9.00 19.54 13.01
CA GLU A 25 10.20 19.77 12.20
C GLU A 25 9.88 20.31 10.81
N LEU A 26 8.75 19.89 10.22
CA LEU A 26 8.33 20.35 8.89
C LEU A 26 7.29 21.47 8.92
N GLY A 27 6.71 21.78 10.08
CA GLY A 27 5.64 22.78 10.19
C GLY A 27 4.37 22.43 9.42
N LEU A 28 4.11 21.15 9.12
CA LEU A 28 2.92 20.74 8.38
C LEU A 28 1.67 20.86 9.27
N PRO A 29 0.56 21.40 8.73
CA PRO A 29 -0.67 21.56 9.49
C PRO A 29 -1.30 20.20 9.81
N VAL A 30 -1.89 20.10 11.00
CA VAL A 30 -2.73 18.95 11.36
C VAL A 30 -4.06 19.09 10.64
N ALA A 31 -4.44 18.06 9.90
CA ALA A 31 -5.70 18.01 9.17
C ALA A 31 -6.46 16.70 9.44
N ASN A 32 -7.79 16.78 9.45
CA ASN A 32 -8.62 15.59 9.44
C ASN A 32 -8.72 15.05 8.01
N VAL A 33 -8.05 13.92 7.75
CA VAL A 33 -8.03 13.27 6.43
C VAL A 33 -9.21 12.30 6.23
N MET A 34 -10.08 12.15 7.23
CA MET A 34 -11.25 11.27 7.13
C MET A 34 -12.35 11.92 6.30
N ALA A 35 -12.57 11.40 5.09
CA ALA A 35 -13.69 11.81 4.26
C ALA A 35 -15.03 11.33 4.87
N PRO A 36 -16.10 12.15 4.90
CA PRO A 36 -17.37 11.78 5.52
C PRO A 36 -17.96 10.46 5.00
N HIS A 37 -17.92 10.22 3.69
CA HIS A 37 -18.42 8.99 3.09
C HIS A 37 -17.64 7.73 3.55
N ARG A 38 -16.33 7.85 3.79
CA ARG A 38 -15.49 6.76 4.32
C ARG A 38 -15.81 6.47 5.77
N LEU A 39 -16.13 7.50 6.56
CA LEU A 39 -16.59 7.32 7.94
C LEU A 39 -17.94 6.58 8.00
N GLU A 40 -18.87 6.93 7.12
CA GLU A 40 -20.17 6.23 7.02
C GLU A 40 -20.02 4.79 6.54
N GLU A 41 -19.16 4.54 5.55
CA GLU A 41 -18.76 3.19 5.14
C GLU A 41 -18.15 2.42 6.31
N TRP A 42 -17.25 3.05 7.06
CA TRP A 42 -16.60 2.40 8.20
C TRP A 42 -17.62 1.98 9.28
N LYS A 43 -18.55 2.87 9.63
CA LYS A 43 -19.61 2.57 10.61
C LYS A 43 -20.47 1.39 10.18
N ARG A 44 -20.91 1.35 8.91
CA ARG A 44 -21.72 0.23 8.37
C ARG A 44 -20.98 -1.11 8.44
N ASN A 45 -19.69 -1.09 8.13
CA ASN A 45 -18.85 -2.29 8.18
C ASN A 45 -18.60 -2.75 9.63
N CYS A 46 -18.43 -1.83 10.59
CA CYS A 46 -18.37 -2.18 12.01
C CYS A 46 -19.66 -2.85 12.50
N GLU A 47 -20.83 -2.38 12.08
CA GLU A 47 -22.11 -3.04 12.40
C GLU A 47 -22.21 -4.44 11.79
N ALA A 48 -21.73 -4.62 10.55
CA ALA A 48 -21.69 -5.93 9.91
C ALA A 48 -20.78 -6.91 10.66
N LEU A 49 -19.59 -6.46 11.09
CA LEU A 49 -18.66 -7.27 11.89
C LEU A 49 -19.26 -7.66 13.25
N LYS A 50 -19.96 -6.75 13.94
CA LYS A 50 -20.64 -7.05 15.20
C LYS A 50 -21.68 -8.16 15.02
N ARG A 51 -22.53 -8.06 13.99
CA ARG A 51 -23.53 -9.09 13.67
C ARG A 51 -22.90 -10.44 13.31
N ALA A 52 -21.75 -10.44 12.65
CA ALA A 52 -21.02 -11.66 12.33
C ALA A 52 -20.41 -12.29 13.59
N ALA A 53 -19.83 -11.48 14.48
CA ALA A 53 -19.28 -11.93 15.76
C ALA A 53 -20.36 -12.54 16.67
N GLU A 54 -21.56 -11.95 16.72
CA GLU A 54 -22.72 -12.50 17.45
C GLU A 54 -23.09 -13.90 16.96
N LYS A 55 -23.07 -14.13 15.65
CA LYS A 55 -23.31 -15.46 15.06
C LYS A 55 -22.20 -16.47 15.33
N ASN A 56 -20.98 -15.98 15.60
CA ASN A 56 -19.78 -16.79 15.86
C ASN A 56 -19.44 -16.87 17.36
N ASN A 57 -20.44 -16.85 18.26
CA ASN A 57 -20.26 -16.96 19.72
C ASN A 57 -19.31 -15.90 20.31
N GLY A 58 -19.32 -14.68 19.76
CA GLY A 58 -18.53 -13.56 20.26
C GLY A 58 -17.06 -13.55 19.81
N LYS A 59 -16.63 -14.48 18.93
CA LYS A 59 -15.32 -14.37 18.29
C LYS A 59 -15.32 -13.21 17.30
N VAL A 60 -14.51 -12.20 17.58
CA VAL A 60 -14.33 -11.03 16.72
C VAL A 60 -13.26 -11.38 15.69
N ALA A 61 -13.63 -11.29 14.41
CA ALA A 61 -12.69 -11.37 13.30
C ALA A 61 -11.66 -10.22 13.41
N ALA A 62 -10.41 -10.46 13.02
CA ALA A 62 -9.37 -9.43 12.93
C ALA A 62 -8.60 -9.59 11.60
N GLY A 63 -8.07 -8.48 11.06
CA GLY A 63 -7.27 -8.54 9.83
C GLY A 63 -8.02 -9.13 8.64
N GLU A 64 -7.48 -10.17 8.01
CA GLU A 64 -8.07 -10.82 6.84
C GLU A 64 -9.48 -11.39 7.10
N ASP A 65 -9.75 -11.89 8.31
CA ASP A 65 -11.07 -12.41 8.68
C ASP A 65 -12.13 -11.30 8.67
N CYS A 66 -11.76 -10.06 9.02
CA CYS A 66 -12.64 -8.90 8.90
C CYS A 66 -12.94 -8.62 7.43
N LEU A 67 -11.90 -8.67 6.59
CA LEU A 67 -12.02 -8.40 5.17
C LEU A 67 -12.87 -9.45 4.47
N GLU A 68 -12.76 -10.73 4.81
CA GLU A 68 -13.63 -11.77 4.25
C GLU A 68 -15.09 -11.59 4.68
N THR A 69 -15.31 -11.12 5.90
CA THR A 69 -16.66 -10.84 6.43
C THR A 69 -17.30 -9.63 5.74
N ILE A 70 -16.55 -8.54 5.58
CA ILE A 70 -17.02 -7.31 4.93
C ILE A 70 -17.13 -7.50 3.41
N PHE A 71 -16.21 -8.26 2.83
CA PHE A 71 -16.03 -8.44 1.39
C PHE A 71 -15.88 -9.93 1.02
N PRO A 72 -16.97 -10.72 1.03
CA PRO A 72 -16.91 -12.15 0.77
C PRO A 72 -16.44 -12.48 -0.65
N LYS A 73 -15.52 -13.45 -0.76
CA LYS A 73 -14.87 -13.91 -2.01
C LYS A 73 -15.84 -14.35 -3.13
N ASN A 74 -17.09 -14.69 -2.80
CA ASN A 74 -18.08 -15.28 -3.71
C ASN A 74 -19.02 -14.30 -4.43
N LYS A 75 -18.89 -12.98 -4.26
CA LYS A 75 -19.59 -12.05 -5.15
C LYS A 75 -18.82 -11.95 -6.47
N LYS A 76 -19.37 -12.52 -7.54
CA LYS A 76 -18.87 -12.35 -8.92
C LYS A 76 -18.44 -10.90 -9.11
N PHE A 77 -17.17 -10.69 -9.42
CA PHE A 77 -16.60 -9.39 -9.72
C PHE A 77 -17.36 -8.80 -10.91
N LYS A 78 -18.36 -7.95 -10.66
CA LYS A 78 -19.04 -7.19 -11.69
C LYS A 78 -18.24 -5.91 -11.88
N ARG A 79 -17.60 -5.80 -13.05
CA ARG A 79 -17.01 -4.55 -13.52
C ARG A 79 -18.06 -3.43 -13.35
N GLY A 80 -17.76 -2.38 -12.57
CA GLY A 80 -18.62 -1.20 -12.43
C GLY A 80 -19.47 -1.08 -11.14
N THR A 81 -19.27 -1.90 -10.11
CA THR A 81 -19.82 -1.63 -8.76
C THR A 81 -18.70 -1.67 -7.72
N GLU A 82 -17.88 -0.62 -7.73
CA GLU A 82 -16.66 -0.50 -6.93
C GLU A 82 -16.97 -0.25 -5.45
N VAL A 83 -16.79 -1.26 -4.62
CA VAL A 83 -16.01 -0.99 -3.40
C VAL A 83 -14.59 -1.39 -3.77
N ASP A 84 -13.92 -0.47 -4.46
CA ASP A 84 -12.56 -0.68 -4.94
C ASP A 84 -11.65 -0.83 -3.71
N ARG A 85 -11.06 -2.01 -3.55
CA ARG A 85 -10.16 -2.30 -2.42
C ARG A 85 -8.80 -1.61 -2.55
N THR A 86 -8.63 -0.56 -3.36
CA THR A 86 -7.32 0.04 -3.59
C THR A 86 -7.41 1.51 -3.99
N GLY A 87 -7.05 2.40 -3.07
CA GLY A 87 -6.71 3.80 -3.34
C GLY A 87 -5.20 4.04 -3.47
N THR A 88 -4.41 2.98 -3.67
CA THR A 88 -2.95 3.10 -3.79
C THR A 88 -2.60 3.69 -5.14
N ILE A 89 -1.90 4.82 -5.13
CA ILE A 89 -1.33 5.46 -6.32
C ILE A 89 0.18 5.30 -6.31
N GLY A 90 0.74 4.87 -7.44
CA GLY A 90 2.17 4.82 -7.72
C GLY A 90 2.50 5.75 -8.88
N VAL A 91 3.59 6.49 -8.78
CA VAL A 91 4.08 7.43 -9.80
C VAL A 91 5.56 7.19 -10.03
N VAL A 92 5.94 7.08 -11.30
CA VAL A 92 7.33 7.08 -11.75
C VAL A 92 7.50 8.22 -12.74
N CYS A 93 8.63 8.92 -12.68
CA CYS A 93 8.95 10.00 -13.61
C CYS A 93 10.33 9.76 -14.24
N LEU A 94 10.56 10.35 -15.41
CA LEU A 94 11.88 10.54 -16.02
C LEU A 94 12.06 12.05 -16.21
N ASP A 95 13.05 12.63 -15.53
CA ASP A 95 13.35 14.05 -15.69
C ASP A 95 14.30 14.31 -16.87
N ALA A 96 14.53 15.59 -17.19
CA ALA A 96 15.38 16.00 -18.31
C ALA A 96 16.88 15.70 -18.07
N GLU A 97 17.29 15.46 -16.83
CA GLU A 97 18.65 15.10 -16.45
C GLU A 97 18.87 13.57 -16.44
N GLY A 98 17.81 12.79 -16.68
CA GLY A 98 17.85 11.34 -16.70
C GLY A 98 17.58 10.67 -15.36
N HIS A 99 17.13 11.41 -14.33
CA HIS A 99 16.76 10.79 -13.06
C HIS A 99 15.39 10.13 -13.13
N LEU A 100 15.25 9.04 -12.38
CA LEU A 100 14.07 8.18 -12.36
C LEU A 100 13.45 8.09 -10.95
N PRO A 101 12.80 9.14 -10.41
CA PRO A 101 12.17 9.03 -9.10
C PRO A 101 10.89 8.17 -9.14
N ALA A 102 10.65 7.42 -8.06
CA ALA A 102 9.43 6.65 -7.82
C ALA A 102 8.80 7.05 -6.49
N VAL A 103 7.47 7.11 -6.43
CA VAL A 103 6.71 7.32 -5.19
C VAL A 103 5.38 6.56 -5.21
N THR A 104 5.02 5.97 -4.07
CA THR A 104 3.75 5.29 -3.84
C THR A 104 3.12 5.87 -2.58
N SER A 105 1.80 6.09 -2.62
CA SER A 105 1.02 6.52 -1.49
C SER A 105 -0.27 5.71 -1.40
N THR A 106 -0.71 5.41 -0.18
CA THR A 106 -1.89 4.59 0.06
C THR A 106 -2.59 4.99 1.35
N GLY A 107 -3.90 4.77 1.40
CA GLY A 107 -4.70 4.76 2.62
C GLY A 107 -4.81 3.38 3.28
N GLY A 108 -4.14 2.37 2.73
CA GLY A 108 -4.23 0.97 3.17
C GLY A 108 -5.41 0.21 2.54
N ALA A 109 -5.54 -1.06 2.91
CA ALA A 109 -6.63 -1.94 2.48
C ALA A 109 -7.96 -1.63 3.19
N GLY A 110 -7.93 -0.85 4.28
CA GLY A 110 -9.07 -0.58 5.15
C GLY A 110 -9.38 -1.75 6.10
N PHE A 111 -9.97 -1.46 7.26
CA PHE A 111 -10.27 -2.47 8.30
C PHE A 111 -9.06 -3.27 8.79
N GLU A 112 -7.88 -2.70 8.64
CA GLU A 112 -6.62 -3.30 9.06
C GLU A 112 -6.48 -3.25 10.58
N ILE A 113 -5.62 -4.10 11.11
CA ILE A 113 -5.18 -4.00 12.50
C ILE A 113 -4.47 -2.64 12.66
N PRO A 114 -4.81 -1.82 13.68
CA PRO A 114 -4.15 -0.54 13.90
C PRO A 114 -2.63 -0.68 13.96
N GLY A 115 -1.93 0.16 13.19
CA GLY A 115 -0.48 0.10 13.06
C GLY A 115 0.03 -0.88 12.00
N ARG A 116 -0.84 -1.56 11.24
CA ARG A 116 -0.44 -2.33 10.05
C ARG A 116 0.30 -1.42 9.08
N VAL A 117 1.51 -1.84 8.70
CA VAL A 117 2.34 -1.20 7.67
C VAL A 117 2.52 -2.20 6.54
N SER A 118 2.54 -1.69 5.31
CA SER A 118 2.68 -2.54 4.13
C SER A 118 3.58 -1.91 3.07
N ASP A 119 3.55 -2.51 1.88
CA ASP A 119 4.48 -2.30 0.77
C ASP A 119 4.77 -0.83 0.48
N SER A 120 3.76 0.03 0.45
CA SER A 120 3.86 1.41 -0.03
C SER A 120 4.87 2.27 0.75
N ALA A 121 5.12 1.96 2.02
CA ALA A 121 6.10 2.67 2.85
C ALA A 121 7.52 2.03 2.80
N THR A 122 7.73 1.06 1.92
CA THR A 122 8.95 0.25 1.85
C THR A 122 9.59 0.31 0.45
N CYS A 123 10.82 -0.19 0.35
CA CYS A 123 11.52 -0.35 -0.93
C CYS A 123 10.90 -1.44 -1.84
N PHE A 124 10.01 -2.29 -1.31
CA PHE A 124 9.36 -3.34 -2.08
C PHE A 124 8.26 -2.83 -2.99
N SER A 125 7.71 -1.65 -2.69
CA SER A 125 6.77 -0.94 -3.56
C SER A 125 7.42 0.20 -4.33
N ASN A 126 8.43 0.85 -3.74
CA ASN A 126 9.14 1.98 -4.34
C ASN A 126 10.62 1.68 -4.50
N PHE A 127 11.07 1.48 -5.73
CA PHE A 127 12.50 1.32 -5.99
C PHE A 127 12.91 2.13 -7.21
N ALA A 128 14.02 2.86 -7.12
CA ALA A 128 14.48 3.78 -8.15
C ALA A 128 16.01 3.87 -8.15
N ASN A 129 16.62 3.77 -9.33
CA ASN A 129 18.03 4.07 -9.58
C ASN A 129 18.23 4.59 -11.03
N SER A 130 19.48 4.67 -11.50
CA SER A 130 19.81 5.07 -12.88
C SER A 130 19.23 4.15 -13.96
N GLU A 131 18.96 2.88 -13.66
CA GLU A 131 18.54 1.88 -14.65
C GLU A 131 17.02 1.77 -14.78
N CYS A 132 16.30 1.81 -13.66
CA CYS A 132 14.83 1.78 -13.66
C CYS A 132 14.20 2.35 -12.39
N ALA A 133 12.94 2.75 -12.52
CA ALA A 133 12.03 3.09 -11.43
C ALA A 133 10.80 2.20 -11.43
N VAL A 134 10.37 1.78 -10.26
CA VAL A 134 9.22 0.89 -10.04
C VAL A 134 8.39 1.42 -8.87
N ALA A 135 7.08 1.53 -9.11
CA ALA A 135 6.06 1.84 -8.12
C ALA A 135 4.97 0.74 -8.19
N CYS A 136 4.63 0.12 -7.05
CA CYS A 136 3.67 -0.99 -7.01
C CYS A 136 2.29 -0.58 -6.46
N THR A 137 1.27 -1.35 -6.83
CA THR A 137 -0.09 -1.29 -6.28
C THR A 137 -0.69 -2.70 -6.23
N GLY A 138 -1.67 -2.91 -5.36
CA GLY A 138 -2.33 -4.21 -5.16
C GLY A 138 -2.37 -4.62 -3.70
N ILE A 139 -2.26 -5.93 -3.46
CA ILE A 139 -2.23 -6.51 -2.10
C ILE A 139 -0.81 -6.39 -1.56
N GLY A 140 -0.63 -5.52 -0.57
CA GLY A 140 0.69 -5.15 -0.08
C GLY A 140 1.49 -6.31 0.53
N GLU A 141 0.85 -7.27 1.20
CA GLU A 141 1.51 -8.47 1.74
C GLU A 141 2.20 -9.27 0.62
N HIS A 142 1.51 -9.51 -0.50
CA HIS A 142 2.09 -10.18 -1.65
C HIS A 142 3.25 -9.40 -2.27
N ILE A 143 3.14 -8.06 -2.34
CA ILE A 143 4.20 -7.19 -2.87
C ILE A 143 5.46 -7.28 -2.01
N ILE A 144 5.31 -7.34 -0.69
CA ILE A 144 6.42 -7.52 0.26
C ILE A 144 7.03 -8.91 0.11
N GLU A 145 6.22 -9.96 0.13
CA GLU A 145 6.68 -11.36 0.02
C GLU A 145 7.46 -11.61 -1.27
N ASP A 146 6.99 -11.05 -2.40
CA ASP A 146 7.67 -11.16 -3.68
C ASP A 146 8.92 -10.27 -3.79
N GLY A 147 9.07 -9.29 -2.89
CA GLY A 147 10.04 -8.21 -3.02
C GLY A 147 9.91 -7.46 -4.35
N ALA A 148 8.67 -7.19 -4.79
CA ALA A 148 8.31 -6.92 -6.18
C ALA A 148 9.17 -5.86 -6.90
N ALA A 149 9.29 -4.66 -6.32
CA ALA A 149 10.05 -3.57 -6.93
C ALA A 149 11.56 -3.87 -6.97
N VAL A 150 12.13 -4.34 -5.86
CA VAL A 150 13.55 -4.70 -5.75
C VAL A 150 13.88 -5.84 -6.73
N LYS A 151 13.06 -6.88 -6.79
CA LYS A 151 13.26 -8.05 -7.67
C LYS A 151 13.17 -7.68 -9.14
N THR A 152 12.25 -6.78 -9.50
CA THR A 152 12.16 -6.24 -10.86
C THR A 152 13.43 -5.48 -11.21
N HIS A 153 13.88 -4.61 -10.30
CA HIS A 153 15.10 -3.85 -10.46
C HIS A 153 16.34 -4.74 -10.63
N THR A 154 16.55 -5.73 -9.74
CA THR A 154 17.70 -6.65 -9.82
C THR A 154 17.76 -7.35 -11.17
N ARG A 155 16.61 -7.84 -11.67
CA ARG A 155 16.53 -8.47 -12.99
C ARG A 155 16.92 -7.52 -14.12
N VAL A 156 16.50 -6.25 -14.04
CA VAL A 156 16.86 -5.23 -15.03
C VAL A 156 18.36 -4.97 -15.05
N VAL A 157 18.96 -4.81 -13.86
CA VAL A 157 20.41 -4.63 -13.72
C VAL A 157 21.20 -5.84 -14.22
N ASP A 158 20.67 -7.05 -14.05
CA ASP A 158 21.25 -8.29 -14.58
C ASP A 158 21.09 -8.44 -16.11
N GLY A 159 20.59 -7.41 -16.80
CA GLY A 159 20.45 -7.36 -18.26
C GLY A 159 19.12 -7.90 -18.79
N MET A 160 18.15 -8.22 -17.92
CA MET A 160 16.81 -8.59 -18.38
C MET A 160 16.05 -7.34 -18.86
N PRO A 161 15.41 -7.38 -20.05
CA PRO A 161 14.56 -6.27 -20.48
C PRO A 161 13.43 -6.00 -19.47
N LEU A 162 13.17 -4.73 -19.14
CA LEU A 162 12.18 -4.32 -18.12
C LEU A 162 10.82 -5.00 -18.29
N GLN A 163 10.31 -5.03 -19.52
CA GLN A 163 9.02 -5.67 -19.82
C GLN A 163 9.01 -7.17 -19.48
N LYS A 164 10.15 -7.85 -19.66
CA LYS A 164 10.30 -9.26 -19.30
C LYS A 164 10.43 -9.41 -17.79
N ALA A 165 11.21 -8.56 -17.11
CA ALA A 165 11.35 -8.59 -15.65
C ALA A 165 10.01 -8.46 -14.93
N VAL A 166 9.15 -7.52 -15.36
CA VAL A 166 7.79 -7.34 -14.85
C VAL A 166 6.91 -8.54 -15.17
N ARG A 167 6.99 -9.08 -16.39
CA ARG A 167 6.22 -10.26 -16.79
C ARG A 167 6.54 -11.46 -15.89
N GLU A 168 7.82 -11.76 -15.69
CA GLU A 168 8.27 -12.87 -14.84
C GLU A 168 7.83 -12.69 -13.38
N LEU A 169 7.81 -11.45 -12.87
CA LEU A 169 7.27 -11.16 -11.54
C LEU A 169 5.79 -11.53 -11.43
N LEU A 170 4.98 -11.13 -12.41
CA LEU A 170 3.54 -11.42 -12.40
C LEU A 170 3.21 -12.89 -12.66
N HIS A 171 4.03 -13.61 -13.43
CA HIS A 171 3.81 -15.04 -13.72
C HIS A 171 4.21 -15.94 -12.55
N TRP A 172 5.25 -15.58 -11.80
CA TRP A 172 5.71 -16.33 -10.62
C TRP A 172 4.59 -16.64 -9.63
N ARG A 173 3.63 -15.72 -9.46
CA ARG A 173 2.55 -15.84 -8.48
C ARG A 173 1.30 -16.59 -8.98
N ASN A 174 1.26 -16.94 -10.26
CA ASN A 174 0.17 -17.73 -10.85
C ASN A 174 0.51 -19.23 -10.91
N GLN A 175 1.63 -19.64 -10.29
CA GLN A 175 2.06 -21.03 -10.12
C GLN A 175 1.77 -21.49 -8.70
#